data_AF-A0A0V0YGF1-F1
#
_entry.id   AF-A0A0V0YGF1-F1
#
_cell.length_a   1.000
_cell.length_b   1.000
_cell.length_c   1.000
_cell.angle_alpha   90.00
_cell.angle_beta   90.00
_cell.angle_gamma   90.00
#
_symmetry.space_group_name_H-M   'P 1'
#
loop_
_entity.id
_entity.type
_entity.pdbx_description
1 polymer ?
#
loop_
_entity_poly.entity_id
_entity_poly.type
_entity_poly.pdbx_seq_one_letter_code
_entity_poly.pdbx_strand_id
1 'polypeptide(L)'
;MQLNKCGKKTGIYHELMLIVDTCQAASMYQKIYSPNVIALGSSMIGEDSLSHHLDSTLGVYMIDRYTYYALGFLQSVWPNSNRTLAEFLACCPKSKCLSTVRVRTDLFNKDPSKVLITDFFGSVRNIAYLQEKLEPDIA
;
A
#
# COMPACT_ATOMS: atom_id res chain seq x y z
N MET A 1 22.22 -11.84 22.98
CA MET A 1 21.20 -10.82 23.30
C MET A 1 19.90 -11.26 22.65
N GLN A 2 19.03 -11.93 23.40
CA GLN A 2 17.76 -12.45 22.86
C GLN A 2 16.77 -11.28 22.79
N LEU A 3 16.31 -10.93 21.59
CA LEU A 3 15.21 -9.99 21.43
C LEU A 3 13.95 -10.65 21.99
N ASN A 4 13.41 -10.03 23.03
CA ASN A 4 12.25 -10.49 23.78
C ASN A 4 11.09 -10.81 22.84
N LYS A 5 10.60 -12.06 22.90
CA LYS A 5 9.29 -12.43 22.33
C LYS A 5 8.23 -11.62 23.07
N CYS A 6 7.74 -10.55 22.45
CA CYS A 6 6.57 -9.84 22.92
C CYS A 6 5.39 -10.83 22.88
N GLY A 7 4.84 -11.15 24.05
CA GLY A 7 3.64 -11.98 24.18
C GLY A 7 2.51 -11.44 23.30
N LYS A 8 1.66 -12.35 22.78
CA LYS A 8 0.54 -12.04 21.88
C LYS A 8 -0.29 -10.86 22.40
N LYS A 9 0.03 -9.65 21.93
CA LYS A 9 -0.84 -8.48 22.03
C LYS A 9 -1.94 -8.66 20.99
N THR A 10 -3.19 -8.44 21.39
CA THR A 10 -4.30 -8.25 20.44
C THR A 10 -3.90 -7.11 19.50
N GLY A 11 -3.59 -7.44 18.25
CA GLY A 11 -3.01 -6.50 17.29
C GLY A 11 -4.05 -5.52 16.77
N ILE A 12 -3.65 -4.24 16.64
CA ILE A 12 -4.50 -3.17 16.10
C ILE A 12 -4.74 -3.35 14.57
N TYR A 13 -3.94 -4.19 13.93
CA TYR A 13 -4.01 -4.52 12.51
C TYR A 13 -3.63 -6.00 12.28
N HIS A 14 -4.13 -6.59 11.18
CA HIS A 14 -3.71 -7.92 10.72
C HIS A 14 -2.42 -7.81 9.89
N GLU A 15 -2.45 -6.97 8.86
CA GLU A 15 -1.34 -6.63 7.97
C GLU A 15 -1.37 -5.12 7.68
N LEU A 16 -0.19 -4.51 7.56
CA LEU A 16 -0.07 -3.08 7.30
C LEU A 16 0.84 -2.85 6.09
N MET A 17 0.37 -2.05 5.14
CA MET A 17 1.19 -1.52 4.05
C MET A 17 1.47 -0.05 4.31
N LEU A 18 2.75 0.32 4.39
CA LEU A 18 3.19 1.71 4.50
C LEU A 18 3.80 2.18 3.18
N ILE A 19 3.13 3.10 2.51
CA ILE A 19 3.62 3.75 1.29
C ILE A 19 4.14 5.15 1.66
N VAL A 20 5.36 5.46 1.29
CA VAL A 20 6.00 6.75 1.56
C VAL A 20 6.45 7.38 0.24
N ASP A 21 5.88 8.52 -0.12
CA ASP A 21 6.32 9.30 -1.28
C ASP A 21 6.94 10.63 -0.84
N THR A 22 8.28 10.70 -0.84
CA THR A 22 9.07 11.90 -0.53
C THR A 22 10.54 11.65 -0.89
N CYS A 23 11.38 12.68 -0.87
CA CYS A 23 12.84 12.50 -0.95
C CYS A 23 13.35 11.68 0.23
N GLN A 24 14.28 10.76 -0.04
CA GLN A 24 14.81 9.84 0.97
C GLN A 24 13.73 9.02 1.70
N ALA A 25 12.67 8.62 1.01
CA ALA A 25 11.53 7.89 1.58
C ALA A 25 11.95 6.64 2.37
N ALA A 26 12.99 5.94 1.92
CA ALA A 26 13.54 4.77 2.61
C ALA A 26 14.02 5.04 4.05
N SER A 27 14.33 6.30 4.41
CA SER A 27 14.69 6.70 5.78
C SER A 27 13.54 6.53 6.78
N MET A 28 12.29 6.68 6.34
CA MET A 28 11.13 6.78 7.23
C MET A 28 10.70 5.44 7.83
N TYR A 29 11.03 4.31 7.21
CA TYR A 29 10.58 2.98 7.66
C TYR A 29 11.70 2.03 8.06
N GLN A 30 12.97 2.46 8.04
CA GLN A 30 14.11 1.63 8.46
C GLN A 30 14.05 1.18 9.92
N LYS A 31 13.46 2.00 10.79
CA LYS A 31 13.34 1.70 12.23
C LYS A 31 11.97 1.14 12.61
N ILE A 32 11.18 0.68 11.62
CA ILE A 32 10.00 -0.12 11.90
C ILE A 32 10.46 -1.54 12.25
N TYR A 33 9.91 -2.07 13.34
CA TYR A 33 10.17 -3.44 13.82
C TYR A 33 8.89 -4.23 14.07
N SER A 34 7.73 -3.60 13.88
CA SER A 34 6.44 -4.25 14.06
C SER A 34 6.25 -5.35 13.00
N PRO A 35 5.75 -6.54 13.38
CA PRO A 35 5.55 -7.64 12.44
C PRO A 35 4.38 -7.35 11.49
N ASN A 36 4.33 -8.13 10.40
CA ASN A 36 3.31 -8.08 9.36
C ASN A 36 3.18 -6.70 8.70
N VAL A 37 4.32 -6.01 8.55
CA VAL A 37 4.39 -4.72 7.86
C VAL A 37 5.17 -4.90 6.56
N ILE A 38 4.60 -4.44 5.45
CA ILE A 38 5.33 -4.20 4.21
C ILE A 38 5.47 -2.70 4.03
N ALA A 39 6.68 -2.23 3.75
CA ALA A 39 6.93 -0.81 3.55
C ALA A 39 7.56 -0.56 2.18
N LEU A 40 7.16 0.51 1.53
CA LEU A 40 7.76 0.95 0.28
C LEU A 40 7.90 2.46 0.23
N GLY A 41 8.99 2.91 -0.37
CA GLY A 41 9.36 4.30 -0.51
C GLY A 41 9.65 4.66 -1.96
N SER A 42 9.25 5.86 -2.39
CA SER A 42 9.48 6.36 -3.75
C SER A 42 10.95 6.60 -4.08
N SER A 43 11.82 6.71 -3.09
CA SER A 43 13.25 6.99 -3.25
C SER A 43 14.13 6.31 -2.19
N MET A 44 15.39 6.05 -2.55
CA MET A 44 16.42 5.60 -1.62
C MET A 44 16.96 6.73 -0.75
N ILE A 45 17.66 6.40 0.35
CA ILE A 45 18.42 7.40 1.10
C ILE A 45 19.46 8.02 0.16
N GLY A 46 19.53 9.35 0.11
CA GLY A 46 20.40 10.09 -0.80
C GLY A 46 19.87 10.25 -2.23
N GLU A 47 18.64 9.80 -2.52
CA GLU A 47 17.94 10.10 -3.76
C GLU A 47 16.74 11.03 -3.51
N ASP A 48 16.44 11.88 -4.48
CA ASP A 48 15.25 12.72 -4.50
C ASP A 48 14.05 11.96 -5.07
N SER A 49 12.84 12.28 -4.59
CA SER A 49 11.60 11.96 -5.29
C SER A 49 11.28 13.11 -6.24
N LEU A 50 10.80 12.80 -7.44
CA LEU A 50 10.59 13.79 -8.49
C LEU A 50 9.11 13.93 -8.85
N SER A 51 8.72 15.16 -9.15
CA SER A 51 7.36 15.46 -9.60
C SER A 51 7.12 15.14 -11.08
N HIS A 52 5.84 15.01 -11.42
CA HIS A 52 5.27 14.68 -12.71
C HIS A 52 4.20 15.71 -13.08
N HIS A 53 4.01 15.98 -14.38
CA HIS A 53 3.05 16.97 -14.90
C HIS A 53 3.24 18.39 -14.33
N LEU A 54 4.00 19.20 -15.06
CA LEU A 54 4.05 20.65 -14.87
C LEU A 54 2.84 21.28 -15.55
N ASP A 55 1.99 21.97 -14.79
CA ASP A 55 0.98 22.86 -15.38
C ASP A 55 1.62 24.24 -15.57
N SER A 56 1.90 24.60 -16.82
CA SER A 56 2.52 25.87 -17.18
C SER A 56 1.63 27.08 -16.91
N THR A 57 0.31 26.88 -16.84
CA THR A 57 -0.65 27.96 -16.54
C THR A 57 -0.63 28.32 -15.07
N LEU A 58 -0.45 27.31 -14.20
CA LEU A 58 -0.38 27.49 -12.76
C LEU A 58 1.05 27.64 -12.22
N GLY A 59 2.06 27.19 -12.98
CA GLY A 59 3.47 27.24 -12.59
C GLY A 59 3.84 26.21 -11.50
N VAL A 60 3.04 25.18 -11.31
CA VAL A 60 3.22 24.18 -10.24
C VAL A 60 3.24 22.76 -10.79
N TYR A 61 3.95 21.87 -10.10
CA TYR A 61 3.83 20.42 -10.32
C TYR A 61 2.62 19.88 -9.57
N MET A 62 1.82 19.07 -10.25
CA MET A 62 0.54 18.60 -9.67
C MET A 62 0.66 17.32 -8.86
N ILE A 63 1.60 16.44 -9.20
CA ILE A 63 1.66 15.09 -8.64
C ILE A 63 3.08 14.54 -8.69
N ASP A 64 3.46 13.72 -7.71
CA ASP A 64 4.75 13.04 -7.77
C ASP A 64 4.76 11.85 -8.72
N ARG A 65 5.90 11.56 -9.35
CA ARG A 65 6.02 10.49 -10.35
C ARG A 65 5.59 9.15 -9.78
N TYR A 66 6.06 8.83 -8.58
CA TYR A 66 5.69 7.59 -7.91
C TYR A 66 4.18 7.53 -7.67
N THR A 67 3.59 8.56 -7.06
CA THR A 67 2.14 8.66 -6.85
C THR A 67 1.36 8.53 -8.15
N TYR A 68 1.81 9.16 -9.26
CA TYR A 68 1.15 9.06 -10.57
C TYR A 68 1.07 7.61 -11.07
N TYR A 69 2.18 6.86 -11.04
CA TYR A 69 2.18 5.47 -11.51
C TYR A 69 1.50 4.51 -10.53
N ALA A 70 1.59 4.75 -9.22
CA ALA A 70 0.88 3.98 -8.21
C ALA A 70 -0.63 4.14 -8.36
N LEU A 71 -1.13 5.37 -8.52
CA LEU A 71 -2.55 5.64 -8.79
C LEU A 71 -2.99 5.03 -10.12
N GLY A 72 -2.20 5.16 -11.18
CA GLY A 72 -2.52 4.54 -12.48
C GLY A 72 -2.65 3.03 -12.40
N PHE A 73 -1.80 2.36 -11.59
CA PHE A 73 -1.95 0.94 -11.31
C PHE A 73 -3.26 0.66 -10.55
N LEU A 74 -3.51 1.35 -9.43
CA LEU A 74 -4.68 1.10 -8.57
C LEU A 74 -6.01 1.39 -9.29
N GLN A 75 -6.06 2.38 -10.17
CA GLN A 75 -7.24 2.67 -11.00
C GLN A 75 -7.58 1.54 -11.98
N SER A 76 -6.60 0.71 -12.36
CA SER A 76 -6.83 -0.47 -13.20
C SER A 76 -7.31 -1.70 -12.41
N VAL A 77 -7.34 -1.63 -11.08
CA VAL A 77 -7.69 -2.75 -10.20
C VAL A 77 -9.18 -2.70 -9.86
N TRP A 78 -9.90 -3.74 -10.28
CA TRP A 78 -11.29 -3.99 -9.90
C TRP A 78 -11.39 -4.88 -8.65
N PRO A 79 -12.53 -4.90 -7.92
CA PRO A 79 -12.70 -5.73 -6.72
C PRO A 79 -12.50 -7.24 -6.95
N ASN A 80 -12.74 -7.74 -8.16
CA ASN A 80 -12.53 -9.14 -8.58
C ASN A 80 -11.18 -9.35 -9.29
N SER A 81 -10.26 -8.41 -9.18
CA SER A 81 -8.95 -8.47 -9.81
C SER A 81 -8.04 -9.47 -9.11
N ASN A 82 -7.34 -10.28 -9.91
CA ASN A 82 -6.29 -11.18 -9.43
C ASN A 82 -4.89 -10.55 -9.46
N ARG A 83 -4.81 -9.22 -9.55
CA ARG A 83 -3.53 -8.50 -9.53
C ARG A 83 -2.83 -8.69 -8.19
N THR A 84 -1.55 -8.97 -8.25
CA THR A 84 -0.72 -9.30 -7.10
C THR A 84 -0.09 -8.06 -6.48
N LEU A 85 0.30 -8.18 -5.23
CA LEU A 85 1.09 -7.16 -4.55
C LEU A 85 2.44 -6.97 -5.26
N ALA A 86 3.09 -8.04 -5.73
CA ALA A 86 4.34 -7.94 -6.49
C ALA A 86 4.23 -7.05 -7.74
N GLU A 87 3.12 -7.12 -8.48
CA GLU A 87 2.87 -6.24 -9.63
C GLU A 87 2.76 -4.77 -9.21
N PHE A 88 2.08 -4.50 -8.08
CA PHE A 88 1.99 -3.14 -7.53
C PHE A 88 3.35 -2.61 -7.08
N LEU A 89 4.16 -3.42 -6.41
CA LEU A 89 5.52 -3.06 -5.97
C LEU A 89 6.43 -2.71 -7.16
N ALA A 90 6.14 -3.23 -8.35
CA ALA A 90 6.85 -2.96 -9.59
C ALA A 90 6.21 -1.85 -10.47
N CYS A 91 5.17 -1.15 -9.99
CA CYS A 91 4.42 -0.19 -10.79
C CYS A 91 5.26 0.98 -11.31
N CYS A 92 6.33 1.33 -10.59
CA CYS A 92 7.22 2.43 -10.91
C CYS A 92 8.70 2.00 -10.96
N PRO A 93 9.15 1.39 -12.09
CA PRO A 93 10.57 1.17 -12.32
C PRO A 93 11.35 2.49 -12.37
N LYS A 94 12.67 2.41 -12.14
CA LYS A 94 13.57 3.58 -12.13
C LYS A 94 13.47 4.45 -13.39
N SER A 95 13.21 3.87 -14.57
CA SER A 95 13.02 4.63 -15.81
C SER A 95 11.78 5.54 -15.81
N LYS A 96 10.76 5.19 -15.03
CA LYS A 96 9.51 5.96 -14.90
C LYS A 96 9.58 6.96 -13.73
N CYS A 97 9.99 6.47 -12.57
CA CYS A 97 10.09 7.26 -11.34
C CYS A 97 11.26 8.24 -11.36
N LEU A 98 12.33 7.95 -12.11
CA LEU A 98 13.63 8.64 -12.08
C LEU A 98 14.33 8.62 -10.71
N SER A 99 13.75 7.89 -9.75
CA SER A 99 14.27 7.52 -8.45
C SER A 99 14.16 6.00 -8.28
N THR A 100 14.87 5.44 -7.30
CA THR A 100 14.83 4.01 -7.02
C THR A 100 13.79 3.73 -5.95
N VAL A 101 12.67 3.11 -6.35
CA VAL A 101 11.66 2.62 -5.40
C VAL A 101 12.28 1.53 -4.53
N ARG A 102 12.22 1.71 -3.21
CA ARG A 102 12.72 0.74 -2.25
C ARG A 102 11.55 0.06 -1.56
N VAL A 103 11.54 -1.26 -1.60
CA VAL A 103 10.57 -2.09 -0.88
C VAL A 103 11.29 -2.84 0.23
N ARG A 104 10.64 -2.92 1.39
CA ARG A 104 11.09 -3.62 2.58
C ARG A 104 10.05 -4.69 2.94
N THR A 105 10.45 -5.96 2.83
CA THR A 105 9.58 -7.14 3.01
C THR A 105 10.03 -8.05 4.15
N ASP A 106 11.13 -7.76 4.85
CA ASP A 106 11.67 -8.60 5.94
C ASP A 106 10.69 -8.77 7.13
N LEU A 107 9.76 -7.83 7.29
CA LEU A 107 8.72 -7.86 8.33
C LEU A 107 7.39 -8.46 7.82
N PHE A 108 7.31 -8.86 6.55
CA PHE A 108 6.10 -9.38 5.91
C PHE A 108 6.27 -10.87 5.59
N ASN A 109 5.52 -11.71 6.28
CA ASN A 109 5.72 -13.18 6.25
C ASN A 109 5.14 -13.88 5.01
N LYS A 110 4.44 -13.17 4.13
CA LYS A 110 3.83 -13.73 2.92
C LYS A 110 4.66 -13.36 1.68
N ASP A 111 4.62 -14.21 0.67
CA ASP A 111 5.20 -13.93 -0.65
C ASP A 111 4.33 -12.90 -1.39
N PRO A 112 4.84 -11.69 -1.73
CA PRO A 112 4.07 -10.66 -2.45
C PRO A 112 3.52 -11.13 -3.80
N SER A 113 4.10 -12.17 -4.40
CA SER A 113 3.65 -12.74 -5.68
C SER A 113 2.35 -13.54 -5.54
N LYS A 114 1.97 -13.90 -4.31
CA LYS A 114 0.77 -14.70 -3.98
C LYS A 114 -0.30 -13.90 -3.24
N VAL A 115 0.03 -12.69 -2.79
CA VAL A 115 -0.89 -11.79 -2.08
C VAL A 115 -1.58 -10.90 -3.11
N LEU A 116 -2.89 -10.75 -3.01
CA LEU A 116 -3.64 -9.88 -3.91
C LEU A 116 -3.54 -8.43 -3.44
N ILE A 117 -3.45 -7.48 -4.37
CA ILE A 117 -3.47 -6.06 -4.01
C ILE A 117 -4.83 -5.64 -3.40
N THR A 118 -5.90 -6.37 -3.75
CA THR A 118 -7.24 -6.20 -3.19
C THR A 118 -7.31 -6.54 -1.70
N ASP A 119 -6.35 -7.28 -1.14
CA ASP A 119 -6.29 -7.53 0.30
C ASP A 119 -5.98 -6.24 1.08
N PHE A 120 -5.36 -5.24 0.43
CA PHE A 120 -5.05 -3.93 1.01
C PHE A 120 -5.95 -2.80 0.49
N PHE A 121 -6.33 -2.84 -0.79
CA PHE A 121 -7.07 -1.77 -1.47
C PHE A 121 -8.49 -2.16 -1.92
N GLY A 122 -8.92 -3.39 -1.66
CA GLY A 122 -10.27 -3.88 -1.96
C GLY A 122 -11.25 -3.57 -0.82
N SER A 123 -12.45 -3.10 -1.17
CA SER A 123 -13.54 -2.96 -0.20
C SER A 123 -14.33 -4.26 -0.13
N VAL A 124 -14.13 -5.06 0.92
CA VAL A 124 -15.02 -6.18 1.23
C VAL A 124 -16.10 -5.68 2.20
N ARG A 125 -17.20 -5.15 1.68
CA ARG A 125 -18.39 -4.91 2.51
C ARG A 125 -19.16 -6.23 2.65
N ASN A 126 -19.04 -6.87 3.81
CA ASN A 126 -20.00 -7.90 4.21
C ASN A 126 -21.33 -7.20 4.53
N ILE A 127 -22.24 -7.13 3.56
CA ILE A 127 -23.62 -6.73 3.82
C ILE A 127 -24.29 -7.94 4.48
N ALA A 128 -24.36 -7.93 5.81
CA ALA A 128 -25.26 -8.83 6.52
C ALA A 128 -26.69 -8.38 6.24
N TYR A 129 -27.46 -9.18 5.50
CA TYR A 129 -28.89 -8.99 5.43
C TYR A 129 -29.44 -9.26 6.84
N LEU A 130 -29.91 -8.21 7.52
CA LEU A 130 -30.77 -8.38 8.67
C LEU A 130 -32.06 -9.00 8.11
N GLN A 131 -32.22 -10.32 8.25
CA GLN A 131 -33.51 -10.97 8.07
C GLN A 131 -34.41 -10.51 9.21
N GLU A 132 -34.99 -9.33 9.07
CA GLU A 132 -36.13 -8.95 9.88
C GLU A 132 -37.28 -9.87 9.44
N LYS A 133 -37.60 -10.86 10.28
CA LYS A 133 -38.84 -11.61 10.13
C LYS A 133 -39.97 -10.61 10.30
N LEU A 134 -40.63 -10.25 9.21
CA LEU A 134 -41.98 -9.69 9.27
C LEU A 134 -42.87 -10.79 9.86
N GLU A 135 -43.16 -10.73 11.16
CA GLU A 135 -44.36 -11.42 11.65
C GLU A 135 -45.56 -10.64 11.09
N PRO A 136 -46.48 -11.30 10.38
CA PRO A 136 -47.68 -10.64 9.91
C PRO A 136 -48.52 -10.28 11.13
N ASP A 137 -48.72 -8.99 11.38
CA ASP A 137 -49.75 -8.50 12.29
C ASP A 137 -51.10 -9.05 11.80
N ILE A 138 -51.64 -10.00 12.55
CA ILE A 138 -52.98 -10.54 12.36
C ILE A 138 -53.96 -9.43 12.68
N ALA A 139 -54.73 -9.00 11.68
CA ALA A 139 -55.99 -8.26 11.82
C ALA A 139 -57.11 -9.04 11.14
#